data_AF-A0A925H686-F1
#
_entry.id   AF-A0A925H686-F1
#
_cell.length_a   1.000
_cell.length_b   1.000
_cell.length_c   1.000
_cell.angle_alpha   90.00
_cell.angle_beta   90.00
_cell.angle_gamma   90.00
#
_symmetry.space_group_name_H-M   'P 1'
#
loop_
_entity.id
_entity.type
_entity.pdbx_description
1 polymer ?
#
loop_
_entity_poly.entity_id
_entity_poly.type
_entity_poly.pdbx_seq_one_letter_code
_entity_poly.pdbx_strand_id
1 'polypeptide(L)'
;SRDVQGLGQDIINLNFLKPGVDPETIRPIVEGLFKHYLNLKLGEVNFKELTYDLAEVMYEYPFRLPANFTYVMRALMTLEGIGIVTDPEFSFFETAKPYAKEFMLKREGRLFRKLIFDKLTGRENGSDRIQWSKVWKLTKMAANMYLQK
;
A
#
# COMPACT_ATOMS: atom_id res chain seq x y z
N SER A 1 14.60 -8.52 -3.13
CA SER A 1 13.95 -7.35 -3.71
C SER A 1 12.49 -7.34 -3.28
N ARG A 2 11.96 -6.22 -2.73
CA ARG A 2 10.50 -6.06 -2.60
C ARG A 2 9.93 -6.11 -4.03
N ASP A 3 8.75 -6.68 -4.22
CA ASP A 3 8.20 -6.91 -5.56
C ASP A 3 7.70 -5.60 -6.19
N VAL A 4 8.65 -4.75 -6.61
CA VAL A 4 8.35 -3.44 -7.17
C VAL A 4 7.72 -3.57 -8.56
N GLN A 5 8.07 -4.64 -9.28
CA GLN A 5 7.50 -4.97 -10.59
C GLN A 5 6.00 -5.30 -10.50
N GLY A 6 5.59 -6.09 -9.49
CA GLY A 6 4.18 -6.37 -9.23
C GLY A 6 3.37 -5.13 -8.88
N LEU A 7 3.96 -4.18 -8.14
CA LEU A 7 3.30 -2.91 -7.81
C LEU A 7 3.06 -2.02 -9.05
N GLY A 8 4.01 -2.03 -9.99
CA GLY A 8 3.80 -1.39 -11.30
C GLY A 8 2.61 -1.99 -12.03
N GLN A 9 2.49 -3.33 -12.04
CA GLN A 9 1.38 -4.02 -12.68
C GLN A 9 0.02 -3.72 -12.01
N ASP A 10 -0.01 -3.57 -10.68
CA ASP A 10 -1.23 -3.25 -9.95
C ASP A 10 -1.80 -1.88 -10.33
N ILE A 11 -0.94 -0.87 -10.47
CA ILE A 11 -1.35 0.47 -10.89
C ILE A 11 -2.01 0.44 -12.28
N ILE A 12 -1.49 -0.41 -13.17
CA ILE A 12 -2.06 -0.63 -14.50
C ILE A 12 -3.44 -1.29 -14.37
N ASN A 13 -3.52 -2.38 -13.61
CA ASN A 13 -4.76 -3.15 -13.41
C ASN A 13 -5.85 -2.33 -12.73
N LEU A 14 -5.47 -1.41 -11.84
CA LEU A 14 -6.38 -0.50 -11.15
C LEU A 14 -6.81 0.71 -12.00
N ASN A 15 -6.38 0.76 -13.27
CA ASN A 15 -6.78 1.78 -14.24
C ASN A 15 -6.35 3.20 -13.84
N PHE A 16 -5.20 3.30 -13.16
CA PHE A 16 -4.60 4.57 -12.75
C PHE A 16 -3.88 5.29 -13.88
N LEU A 17 -3.79 4.70 -15.08
CA LEU A 17 -3.22 5.34 -16.26
C LEU A 17 -4.32 5.92 -17.16
N LYS A 18 -4.02 7.05 -17.83
CA LYS A 18 -4.89 7.60 -18.87
C LYS A 18 -5.00 6.61 -20.04
N PRO A 19 -6.15 6.54 -20.73
CA PRO A 19 -6.27 5.70 -21.93
C PRO A 19 -5.20 6.05 -22.98
N GLY A 20 -4.60 5.04 -23.61
CA GLY A 20 -3.61 5.21 -24.67
C GLY A 20 -2.16 5.40 -24.19
N VAL A 21 -1.90 5.36 -22.88
CA VAL A 21 -0.54 5.37 -22.33
C VAL A 21 0.03 3.96 -22.38
N ASP A 22 1.24 3.81 -22.92
CA ASP A 22 2.00 2.55 -22.82
C ASP A 22 2.49 2.35 -21.38
N PRO A 23 1.99 1.33 -20.67
CA PRO A 23 2.34 1.12 -19.27
C PRO A 23 3.83 0.85 -19.01
N GLU A 24 4.55 0.30 -19.99
CA GLU A 24 5.97 -0.01 -19.84
C GLU A 24 6.83 1.26 -19.74
N THR A 25 6.35 2.38 -20.28
CA THR A 25 7.02 3.68 -20.13
C THR A 25 6.89 4.26 -18.72
N ILE A 26 5.85 3.88 -17.98
CA ILE A 26 5.52 4.40 -16.64
C ILE A 26 6.08 3.51 -15.51
N ARG A 27 6.29 2.23 -15.80
CA ARG A 27 6.86 1.24 -14.86
C ARG A 27 8.09 1.76 -14.09
N PRO A 28 9.17 2.28 -14.72
CA PRO A 28 10.37 2.69 -13.98
C PRO A 28 10.13 3.86 -13.01
N ILE A 29 9.22 4.77 -13.35
CA ILE A 29 8.85 5.92 -12.51
C ILE A 29 8.14 5.43 -11.25
N VAL A 30 7.15 4.55 -11.43
CA VAL A 30 6.40 3.93 -10.33
C VAL A 30 7.32 3.14 -9.43
N GLU A 31 8.25 2.38 -10.00
CA GLU A 31 9.23 1.64 -9.22
C GLU A 31 10.15 2.56 -8.40
N GLY A 32 10.54 3.72 -8.95
CA GLY A 32 11.29 4.75 -8.25
C GLY A 32 10.55 5.30 -7.03
N LEU A 33 9.28 5.66 -7.22
CA LEU A 33 8.42 6.16 -6.14
C LEU A 33 8.33 5.15 -4.99
N PHE A 34 8.02 3.89 -5.31
CA PHE A 34 7.92 2.86 -4.29
C PHE A 34 9.25 2.63 -3.58
N LYS A 35 10.40 2.65 -4.27
CA LYS A 35 11.71 2.50 -3.62
C LYS A 35 11.98 3.58 -2.56
N HIS A 36 11.55 4.82 -2.81
CA HIS A 36 11.70 5.92 -1.86
C HIS A 36 10.91 5.66 -0.56
N TYR A 37 9.60 5.44 -0.65
CA TYR A 37 8.76 5.21 0.55
C TYR A 37 9.00 3.87 1.24
N LEU A 38 9.37 2.83 0.49
CA LEU A 38 9.59 1.50 1.08
C LEU A 38 10.79 1.47 2.04
N ASN A 39 11.70 2.44 1.96
CA ASN A 39 12.84 2.53 2.87
C ASN A 39 12.52 3.24 4.20
N LEU A 40 11.37 3.90 4.32
CA LEU A 40 10.93 4.56 5.56
C LEU A 40 10.31 3.54 6.52
N LYS A 41 10.49 3.76 7.83
CA LYS A 41 9.66 3.06 8.83
C LYS A 41 8.27 3.68 8.84
N LEU A 42 7.24 2.89 9.14
CA LEU A 42 5.85 3.36 9.11
C LEU A 42 5.59 4.56 10.05
N GLY A 43 6.28 4.65 11.19
CA GLY A 43 6.18 5.79 12.12
C GLY A 43 6.94 7.04 11.66
N GLU A 44 7.77 6.94 10.63
CA GLU A 44 8.46 8.07 9.99
C GLU A 44 7.66 8.61 8.79
N VAL A 45 6.55 7.96 8.42
CA VAL A 45 5.72 8.39 7.30
C VAL A 45 4.68 9.40 7.80
N ASN A 46 4.77 10.63 7.31
CA ASN A 46 3.72 11.61 7.47
C ASN A 46 2.68 11.44 6.35
N PHE A 47 1.41 11.26 6.69
CA PHE A 47 0.37 10.98 5.70
C PHE A 47 0.09 12.20 4.82
N LYS A 48 0.08 13.42 5.37
CA LYS A 48 0.02 14.65 4.58
C LYS A 48 1.13 14.71 3.54
N GLU A 49 2.39 14.52 3.92
CA GLU A 49 3.53 14.51 2.97
C GLU A 49 3.35 13.44 1.90
N LEU A 50 3.03 12.20 2.30
CA LEU A 50 2.75 11.10 1.36
C LEU A 50 1.66 11.46 0.34
N THR A 51 0.60 12.15 0.77
CA THR A 51 -0.47 12.56 -0.14
C THR A 51 -0.04 13.66 -1.10
N TYR A 52 0.82 14.59 -0.68
CA TYR A 52 1.36 15.63 -1.56
C TYR A 52 2.27 15.03 -2.61
N ASP A 53 3.19 14.16 -2.20
CA ASP A 53 4.13 13.53 -3.12
C ASP A 53 3.40 12.63 -4.13
N LEU A 54 2.36 11.91 -3.69
CA LEU A 54 1.52 11.15 -4.60
C LEU A 54 0.77 12.06 -5.58
N ALA A 55 0.31 13.24 -5.14
CA ALA A 55 -0.34 14.21 -6.01
C ALA A 55 0.64 14.75 -7.07
N GLU A 56 1.88 15.06 -6.69
CA GLU A 56 2.93 15.51 -7.62
C GLU A 56 3.17 14.49 -8.72
N VAL A 57 3.34 13.21 -8.37
CA VAL A 57 3.48 12.11 -9.35
C VAL A 57 2.26 12.03 -10.27
N MET A 58 1.05 12.23 -9.72
CA MET A 58 -0.16 12.20 -10.55
C MET A 58 -0.26 13.38 -11.52
N TYR A 59 0.37 14.52 -11.21
CA TYR A 59 0.44 15.68 -12.10
C TYR A 59 1.53 15.54 -13.16
N GLU A 60 2.71 15.04 -12.77
CA GLU A 60 3.87 14.94 -13.66
C GLU A 60 3.73 13.82 -14.70
N TYR A 61 3.04 12.74 -14.33
CA TYR A 61 2.90 11.55 -15.17
C TYR A 61 1.45 11.38 -15.63
N PRO A 62 1.17 10.59 -16.70
CA PRO A 62 -0.16 10.47 -17.27
C PRO A 62 -1.08 9.55 -16.44
N PHE A 63 -1.10 9.79 -15.13
CA PHE A 63 -1.98 9.15 -14.19
C PHE A 63 -3.38 9.77 -14.23
N ARG A 64 -4.36 8.98 -13.82
CA ARG A 64 -5.70 9.42 -13.44
C ARG A 64 -6.07 8.72 -12.15
N LEU A 65 -6.73 9.45 -11.25
CA LEU A 65 -7.27 8.84 -10.04
C LEU A 65 -8.69 8.34 -10.34
N PRO A 66 -8.97 7.02 -10.23
CA PRO A 66 -10.34 6.54 -10.38
C PRO A 66 -11.27 7.19 -9.34
N ALA A 67 -12.53 7.46 -9.71
CA ALA A 67 -13.47 8.19 -8.85
C ALA A 67 -13.62 7.57 -7.46
N ASN A 68 -13.70 6.23 -7.38
CA ASN A 68 -13.81 5.51 -6.12
C ASN A 68 -12.61 5.76 -5.19
N PHE A 69 -11.40 5.81 -5.74
CA PHE A 69 -10.19 6.11 -4.97
C PHE A 69 -10.16 7.57 -4.51
N THR A 70 -10.66 8.50 -5.33
CA THR A 70 -10.77 9.91 -4.95
C THR A 70 -11.63 10.08 -3.69
N TYR A 71 -12.79 9.40 -3.63
CA TYR A 71 -13.65 9.47 -2.44
C TYR A 71 -13.01 8.88 -1.20
N VAL A 72 -12.29 7.76 -1.33
CA VAL A 72 -11.53 7.15 -0.23
C VAL A 72 -10.46 8.12 0.28
N MET A 73 -9.64 8.68 -0.61
CA MET A 73 -8.59 9.63 -0.23
C MET A 73 -9.18 10.86 0.46
N ARG A 74 -10.27 11.43 -0.06
CA ARG A 74 -10.96 12.57 0.55
C ARG A 74 -11.47 12.26 1.95
N ALA A 75 -12.03 11.06 2.16
CA ALA A 75 -12.49 10.63 3.48
C ALA A 75 -11.30 10.52 4.46
N LEU A 76 -10.18 9.95 4.01
CA LEU A 76 -8.98 9.82 4.84
C LEU A 76 -8.35 11.17 5.20
N MET A 77 -8.19 12.06 4.21
CA MET A 77 -7.69 13.44 4.43
C MET A 77 -8.58 14.21 5.41
N THR A 78 -9.90 14.01 5.35
CA THR A 78 -10.84 14.66 6.26
C THR A 78 -10.67 14.11 7.69
N LEU A 79 -10.55 12.79 7.83
CA LEU A 79 -10.31 12.16 9.13
C LEU A 79 -8.98 12.60 9.74
N GLU A 80 -7.93 12.71 8.93
CA GLU A 80 -6.63 13.20 9.36
C GLU A 80 -6.68 14.66 9.79
N GLY A 81 -7.34 15.53 9.01
CA GLY A 81 -7.53 16.93 9.38
C GLY A 81 -8.23 17.07 10.73
N ILE A 82 -9.27 16.27 10.99
CA ILE A 82 -9.96 16.24 12.28
C ILE A 82 -9.01 15.77 13.40
N GLY A 83 -8.20 14.75 13.15
CA GLY A 83 -7.18 14.25 14.08
C GLY A 83 -6.19 15.34 14.46
N ILE A 84 -5.60 16.01 13.48
CA ILE A 84 -4.59 17.08 13.69
C ILE A 84 -5.18 18.29 14.42
N VAL A 85 -6.43 18.67 14.12
CA VAL A 85 -7.12 19.77 14.82
C VAL A 85 -7.31 19.45 16.30
N THR A 86 -7.49 18.18 16.64
CA THR A 86 -7.71 17.72 18.02
C THR A 86 -6.39 17.48 18.77
N ASP A 87 -5.39 16.93 18.08
CA ASP A 87 -4.06 16.62 18.60
C ASP A 87 -3.01 16.99 17.54
N PRO A 88 -2.19 18.04 17.77
CA PRO A 88 -1.18 18.48 16.81
C PRO A 88 -0.11 17.42 16.48
N GLU A 89 0.14 16.48 17.40
CA GLU A 89 1.11 15.39 17.22
C GLU A 89 0.46 14.11 16.67
N PHE A 90 -0.79 14.20 16.19
CA PHE A 90 -1.53 13.07 15.66
C PHE A 90 -0.81 12.42 14.47
N SER A 91 -0.66 11.10 14.51
CA SER A 91 -0.17 10.28 13.41
C SER A 91 -1.23 9.29 12.95
N PHE A 92 -1.78 9.52 11.75
CA PHE A 92 -2.79 8.65 11.15
C PHE A 92 -2.35 7.18 11.11
N PHE A 93 -1.11 6.91 10.70
CA PHE A 93 -0.62 5.54 10.59
C PHE A 93 -0.47 4.86 11.95
N GLU A 94 0.02 5.56 12.98
CA GLU A 94 0.10 5.01 14.33
C GLU A 94 -1.30 4.70 14.90
N THR A 95 -2.25 5.62 14.71
CA THR A 95 -3.63 5.43 15.15
C THR A 95 -4.31 4.28 14.38
N ALA A 96 -4.02 4.11 13.09
CA ALA A 96 -4.63 3.07 12.26
C ALA A 96 -4.07 1.65 12.53
N LYS A 97 -2.84 1.52 13.06
CA LYS A 97 -2.18 0.23 13.34
C LYS A 97 -3.06 -0.80 14.07
N PRO A 98 -3.66 -0.49 15.24
CA PRO A 98 -4.49 -1.47 15.96
C PRO A 98 -5.69 -1.94 15.13
N TYR A 99 -6.34 -1.04 14.38
CA TYR A 99 -7.46 -1.39 13.51
C TYR A 99 -7.04 -2.26 12.33
N ALA A 100 -5.89 -1.96 11.71
CA ALA A 100 -5.32 -2.78 10.65
C ALA A 100 -4.98 -4.20 11.15
N LYS A 101 -4.40 -4.29 12.36
CA LYS A 101 -4.13 -5.57 13.03
C LYS A 101 -5.43 -6.35 13.28
N GLU A 102 -6.46 -5.70 13.81
CA GLU A 102 -7.75 -6.34 14.05
C GLU A 102 -8.41 -6.81 12.75
N PHE A 103 -8.43 -5.96 11.71
CA PHE A 103 -8.96 -6.29 10.39
C PHE A 103 -8.32 -7.56 9.81
N MET A 104 -6.99 -7.68 9.93
CA MET A 104 -6.25 -8.87 9.48
C MET A 104 -6.68 -10.16 10.18
N LEU A 105 -7.11 -10.07 11.44
CA LEU A 105 -7.53 -11.23 12.22
C LEU A 105 -8.98 -11.65 11.93
N LYS A 106 -9.84 -10.68 11.60
CA LYS A 106 -11.26 -10.95 11.34
C LYS A 106 -11.53 -11.62 9.98
N ARG A 107 -12.79 -12.03 9.77
CA ARG A 107 -13.24 -12.71 8.55
C ARG A 107 -13.15 -11.80 7.32
N GLU A 108 -13.39 -10.51 7.51
CA GLU A 108 -13.33 -9.47 6.49
C GLU A 108 -11.92 -9.36 5.89
N GLY A 109 -10.87 -9.53 6.71
CA GLY A 109 -9.48 -9.56 6.25
C GLY A 109 -9.05 -10.86 5.56
N ARG A 110 -9.91 -11.87 5.42
CA ARG A 110 -9.55 -13.16 4.80
C ARG A 110 -9.11 -13.01 3.35
N LEU A 111 -9.84 -12.20 2.57
CA LEU A 111 -9.49 -11.91 1.17
C LEU A 111 -8.14 -11.21 1.07
N PHE A 112 -7.93 -10.19 1.91
CA PHE A 112 -6.68 -9.44 1.91
C PHE A 112 -5.48 -10.30 2.31
N ARG A 113 -5.63 -11.16 3.34
CA ARG A 113 -4.62 -12.16 3.71
C ARG A 113 -4.30 -13.11 2.56
N LYS A 114 -5.31 -13.59 1.84
CA LYS A 114 -5.13 -14.46 0.67
C LYS A 114 -4.36 -13.75 -0.43
N LEU A 115 -4.74 -12.51 -0.79
CA LEU A 115 -4.06 -11.70 -1.80
C LEU A 115 -2.58 -11.46 -1.43
N ILE A 116 -2.31 -11.08 -0.19
CA ILE A 116 -0.93 -10.90 0.31
C ILE A 116 -0.15 -12.20 0.21
N PHE A 117 -0.75 -13.31 0.61
CA PHE A 117 -0.11 -14.62 0.57
C PHE A 117 0.20 -15.05 -0.88
N ASP A 118 -0.76 -14.90 -1.78
CA ASP A 118 -0.63 -15.28 -3.19
C ASP A 118 0.47 -14.44 -3.89
N LYS A 119 0.51 -13.12 -3.65
CA LYS A 119 1.59 -12.25 -4.14
C LYS A 119 2.95 -12.60 -3.57
N LEU A 120 3.05 -12.80 -2.25
CA LEU A 120 4.34 -13.09 -1.61
C LEU A 120 4.89 -14.46 -1.97
N THR A 121 4.02 -15.44 -2.25
CA THR A 121 4.41 -16.77 -2.70
C THR A 121 4.72 -16.84 -4.19
N GLY A 122 4.49 -15.76 -4.95
CA GLY A 122 4.78 -15.71 -6.39
C GLY A 122 3.87 -16.62 -7.23
N ARG A 123 2.74 -17.06 -6.67
CA ARG A 123 1.76 -17.93 -7.36
C ARG A 123 1.14 -17.26 -8.58
N GLU A 124 1.21 -15.94 -8.67
CA GLU A 124 0.71 -15.14 -9.79
C GLU A 124 1.71 -15.05 -10.96
N ASN A 125 3.03 -15.17 -10.71
CA ASN A 125 4.07 -14.93 -11.72
C ASN A 125 4.56 -16.20 -12.44
N GLY A 126 3.89 -17.35 -12.28
CA GLY A 126 4.31 -18.62 -12.91
C GLY A 126 5.67 -19.16 -12.44
N SER A 127 6.30 -18.52 -11.44
CA SER A 127 7.54 -19.01 -10.85
C SER A 127 7.19 -20.10 -9.83
N ASP A 128 7.47 -21.35 -10.17
CA ASP A 128 7.19 -22.55 -9.35
C ASP A 128 8.06 -22.67 -8.08
N ARG A 129 8.64 -21.55 -7.62
CA ARG A 129 9.55 -21.47 -6.48
C ARG A 129 8.89 -20.71 -5.34
N ILE A 130 8.32 -21.48 -4.42
CA ILE A 130 7.83 -20.97 -3.14
C ILE A 130 8.99 -20.28 -2.40
N GLN A 131 8.88 -18.96 -2.21
CA GLN A 131 9.84 -18.20 -1.42
C GLN A 131 9.57 -18.41 0.08
N TRP A 132 10.02 -19.54 0.62
CA TRP A 132 9.83 -19.96 2.02
C TRP A 132 10.26 -18.91 3.05
N SER A 133 11.26 -18.08 2.72
CA SER A 133 11.68 -16.96 3.57
C SER A 133 10.62 -15.88 3.75
N LYS A 134 9.76 -15.64 2.73
CA LYS A 134 8.62 -14.72 2.81
C LYS A 134 7.45 -15.33 3.55
N VAL A 135 7.18 -16.62 3.32
CA VAL A 135 6.15 -17.38 4.04
C VAL A 135 6.44 -17.36 5.54
N TRP A 136 7.69 -17.62 5.94
CA TRP A 136 8.09 -17.56 7.34
C TRP A 136 7.92 -16.17 7.97
N LYS A 137 8.20 -15.08 7.22
CA LYS A 137 7.93 -13.71 7.68
C LYS A 137 6.45 -13.45 7.93
N LEU A 138 5.55 -13.95 7.06
CA LEU A 138 4.11 -13.84 7.27
C LEU A 138 3.64 -14.63 8.49
N THR A 139 4.12 -15.87 8.64
CA THR A 139 3.79 -16.69 9.81
C THR A 139 4.26 -16.01 11.09
N LYS A 140 5.47 -15.44 11.09
CA LYS A 140 6.00 -14.68 12.23
C LYS A 140 5.19 -13.40 12.50
N MET A 141 4.77 -12.66 11.47
CA MET A 141 3.88 -11.51 11.63
C MET A 141 2.52 -11.92 12.20
N ALA A 142 1.91 -13.00 11.67
CA ALA A 142 0.65 -13.53 12.16
C ALA A 142 0.74 -13.99 13.62
N ALA A 143 1.83 -14.69 13.98
CA ALA A 143 2.11 -15.10 15.35
C ALA A 143 2.32 -13.90 16.27
N ASN A 144 3.14 -12.92 15.90
CA ASN A 144 3.33 -11.69 16.69
C ASN A 144 2.03 -10.91 16.86
N MET A 145 1.18 -10.87 15.82
CA MET A 145 -0.15 -10.23 15.91
C MET A 145 -1.08 -10.97 16.90
N TYR A 146 -0.99 -12.30 16.98
CA TYR A 146 -1.77 -13.10 17.93
C TYR A 146 -1.23 -13.05 19.36
N LEU A 147 0.10 -12.96 19.53
CA LEU A 147 0.78 -13.03 20.83
C LEU A 147 0.80 -11.69 21.60
N GLN A 148 0.64 -10.55 20.91
CA GLN A 148 0.47 -9.24 21.54
C GLN A 148 -1.02 -8.94 21.80
N LYS A 149 -1.72 -9.86 22.46
CA LYS A 149 -3.09 -9.64 22.97
C LYS A 149 -3.04 -9.17 24.41
#